data_AF-A0A955JE67-F1
#
_entry.id   AF-A0A955JE67-F1
#
_cell.length_a   1.000
_cell.length_b   1.000
_cell.length_c   1.000
_cell.angle_alpha   90.00
_cell.angle_beta   90.00
_cell.angle_gamma   90.00
#
_symmetry.space_group_name_H-M   'P 1'
#
loop_
_entity.id
_entity.type
_entity.pdbx_description
1 polymer ?
#
loop_
_entity_poly.entity_id
_entity_poly.type
_entity_poly.pdbx_seq_one_letter_code
_entity_poly.pdbx_strand_id
1 'polypeptide(L)'
;MSEKSPDTAAQAPASATENPPVEESAKKDVPVVDAETLKQSVVDVLKTVYDPEIPVNIYDLGMIYEVIVGTEQDVEVKMTLTSPACPVAGTLPGEVQVKVGSVEGVSAAKVDLVWEPPWTPELMSEPAKLKLNMM
;
A
#
# COMPACT_ATOMS: atom_id res chain seq x y z
N MET A 1 22.34 56.76 -18.25
CA MET A 1 21.31 56.32 -19.22
C MET A 1 21.41 54.82 -19.41
N SER A 2 20.38 54.13 -18.96
CA SER A 2 19.73 52.96 -19.58
C SER A 2 20.53 51.68 -19.84
N GLU A 3 20.28 50.75 -18.93
CA GLU A 3 20.13 49.30 -19.11
C GLU A 3 19.56 48.82 -20.47
N LYS A 4 20.08 47.67 -20.92
CA LYS A 4 19.27 46.61 -21.57
C LYS A 4 20.02 45.26 -21.58
N SER A 5 19.63 44.35 -20.67
CA SER A 5 19.31 42.89 -20.78
C SER A 5 19.97 41.98 -21.84
N PRO A 6 19.90 40.62 -21.73
CA PRO A 6 19.75 39.71 -20.56
C PRO A 6 20.69 38.48 -20.63
N ASP A 7 20.71 37.60 -19.61
CA ASP A 7 20.36 36.16 -19.72
C ASP A 7 20.88 35.27 -18.57
N THR A 8 19.94 34.47 -18.06
CA THR A 8 20.08 33.12 -17.47
C THR A 8 20.36 32.85 -15.98
N ALA A 9 19.50 31.93 -15.51
CA ALA A 9 19.54 31.03 -14.36
C ALA A 9 19.16 31.58 -12.98
N ALA A 10 17.85 31.52 -12.73
CA ALA A 10 17.29 31.44 -11.39
C ALA A 10 17.84 30.22 -10.65
N GLN A 11 18.43 30.47 -9.49
CA GLN A 11 18.78 29.47 -8.49
C GLN A 11 17.86 29.66 -7.29
N ALA A 12 17.12 28.62 -6.95
CA ALA A 12 16.35 28.53 -5.71
C ALA A 12 16.76 27.23 -4.98
N PRO A 13 17.38 27.32 -3.80
CA PRO A 13 17.53 26.20 -2.89
C PRO A 13 16.58 26.34 -1.70
N ALA A 14 15.72 25.35 -1.47
CA ALA A 14 15.17 24.98 -0.15
C ALA A 14 14.23 23.77 -0.34
N SER A 15 14.81 22.57 -0.43
CA SER A 15 14.03 21.35 -0.15
C SER A 15 13.93 21.19 1.35
N ALA A 16 12.71 20.91 1.77
CA ALA A 16 12.27 20.86 3.14
C ALA A 16 13.02 19.77 3.95
N THR A 17 13.38 20.18 5.16
CA THR A 17 13.53 19.40 6.40
C THR A 17 13.11 17.93 6.32
N GLU A 18 14.13 17.09 6.15
CA GLU A 18 14.58 16.04 7.08
C GLU A 18 13.57 15.52 8.14
N ASN A 19 13.11 14.29 7.87
CA ASN A 19 12.81 13.15 8.76
C ASN A 19 11.54 13.20 9.67
N PRO A 20 10.86 12.04 9.82
CA PRO A 20 11.40 10.97 10.65
C PRO A 20 11.54 9.59 9.95
N PRO A 21 12.42 8.74 10.52
CA PRO A 21 12.65 7.36 10.08
C PRO A 21 11.44 6.50 10.41
N VAL A 22 11.09 5.56 9.53
CA VAL A 22 10.27 4.40 9.91
C VAL A 22 11.15 3.16 9.91
N GLU A 23 12.06 3.18 10.88
CA GLU A 23 12.77 2.02 11.39
C GLU A 23 11.76 1.13 12.13
N GLU A 24 11.75 -0.14 11.76
CA GLU A 24 11.72 -1.29 12.66
C GLU A 24 10.53 -1.51 13.61
N SER A 25 9.90 -2.68 13.43
CA SER A 25 9.43 -3.59 14.48
C SER A 25 9.56 -3.12 15.94
N ALA A 26 8.44 -3.01 16.66
CA ALA A 26 8.24 -3.66 17.96
C ALA A 26 6.87 -3.37 18.61
N LYS A 27 6.03 -4.41 18.61
CA LYS A 27 5.31 -4.98 19.77
C LYS A 27 4.63 -4.03 20.79
N LYS A 28 3.32 -4.24 21.00
CA LYS A 28 2.77 -4.26 22.36
C LYS A 28 1.64 -5.29 22.52
N ASP A 29 1.89 -6.19 23.47
CA ASP A 29 1.08 -7.28 23.97
C ASP A 29 -0.19 -6.74 24.68
N VAL A 30 -1.39 -7.17 24.25
CA VAL A 30 -2.63 -7.12 25.04
C VAL A 30 -3.44 -8.39 24.71
N PRO A 31 -3.93 -9.15 25.71
CA PRO A 31 -4.76 -10.32 25.46
C PRO A 31 -6.19 -9.88 25.12
N VAL A 32 -6.46 -9.66 23.84
CA VAL A 32 -7.82 -9.48 23.30
C VAL A 32 -7.96 -10.35 22.07
N VAL A 33 -8.53 -11.54 22.28
CA VAL A 33 -9.08 -12.36 21.21
C VAL A 33 -10.25 -11.58 20.60
N ASP A 34 -10.06 -10.83 19.50
CA ASP A 34 -11.20 -10.44 18.64
C ASP A 34 -10.80 -9.84 17.27
N ALA A 35 -10.07 -8.72 17.20
CA ALA A 35 -9.87 -8.02 15.92
C ALA A 35 -8.45 -8.15 15.34
N GLU A 36 -7.41 -8.17 16.18
CA GLU A 36 -6.02 -8.23 15.72
C GLU A 36 -5.65 -9.60 15.10
N THR A 37 -6.21 -10.69 15.62
CA THR A 37 -6.03 -12.03 15.06
C THR A 37 -6.72 -12.15 13.69
N LEU A 38 -7.92 -11.59 13.56
CA LEU A 38 -8.62 -11.53 12.29
C LEU A 38 -7.85 -10.69 11.29
N LYS A 39 -7.39 -9.51 11.70
CA LYS A 39 -6.54 -8.63 10.88
C LYS A 39 -5.27 -9.36 10.41
N GLN A 40 -4.61 -10.11 11.29
CA GLN A 40 -3.44 -10.91 10.90
C GLN A 40 -3.79 -11.98 9.87
N SER A 41 -4.91 -12.68 10.04
CA SER A 41 -5.38 -13.69 9.09
C SER A 41 -5.71 -13.08 7.72
N VAL A 42 -6.34 -11.90 7.72
CA VAL A 42 -6.58 -11.10 6.50
C VAL A 42 -5.25 -10.72 5.84
N VAL A 43 -4.29 -10.21 6.60
CA VAL A 43 -2.97 -9.84 6.08
C VAL A 43 -2.23 -11.05 5.51
N ASP A 44 -2.32 -12.21 6.14
CA ASP A 44 -1.71 -13.44 5.63
C ASP A 44 -2.32 -13.85 4.29
N VAL A 45 -3.66 -13.78 4.18
CA VAL A 45 -4.36 -14.02 2.93
C VAL A 45 -3.99 -13.00 1.85
N LEU A 46 -3.86 -11.72 2.20
CA LEU A 46 -3.39 -10.67 1.27
C LEU A 46 -1.97 -10.95 0.77
N LYS A 47 -1.11 -11.57 1.58
CA LYS A 47 0.23 -12.03 1.15
C LYS A 47 0.18 -13.24 0.22
N THR A 48 -0.94 -13.95 0.11
CA THR A 48 -1.10 -15.03 -0.88
C THR A 48 -1.56 -14.53 -2.25
N VAL A 49 -1.93 -13.26 -2.35
CA VAL A 49 -2.33 -12.62 -3.60
C VAL A 49 -1.11 -11.94 -4.22
N TYR A 50 -0.76 -12.41 -5.42
CA TYR A 50 0.38 -11.94 -6.18
C TYR A 50 -0.09 -11.10 -7.36
N ASP A 51 0.67 -10.06 -7.69
CA ASP A 51 0.44 -9.33 -8.92
C ASP A 51 0.93 -10.17 -10.13
N PRO A 52 0.16 -10.25 -11.24
CA PRO A 52 0.57 -11.05 -12.40
C PRO A 52 1.63 -10.38 -13.27
N GLU A 53 1.86 -9.07 -13.12
CA GLU A 53 2.93 -8.35 -13.83
C GLU A 53 4.25 -8.39 -13.04
N ILE A 54 4.17 -8.33 -11.70
CA ILE A 54 5.32 -8.36 -10.80
C ILE A 54 5.15 -9.54 -9.82
N PRO A 55 6.05 -10.55 -9.79
CA PRO A 55 5.92 -11.75 -8.94
C PRO A 55 6.22 -11.47 -7.46
N VAL A 56 5.49 -10.52 -6.89
CA VAL A 56 5.58 -10.00 -5.52
C VAL A 56 4.15 -9.87 -5.00
N ASN A 57 3.98 -10.05 -3.68
CA ASN A 57 2.69 -9.96 -3.03
C ASN A 57 2.18 -8.51 -3.04
N ILE A 58 0.87 -8.32 -3.17
CA ILE A 58 0.25 -6.98 -3.13
C ILE A 58 0.51 -6.25 -1.80
N TYR A 59 0.71 -7.00 -0.72
CA TYR A 59 1.07 -6.47 0.60
C TYR A 59 2.51 -5.94 0.63
N ASP A 60 3.49 -6.74 0.19
CA ASP A 60 4.91 -6.33 0.14
C ASP A 60 5.18 -5.22 -0.88
N LEU A 61 4.38 -5.19 -1.95
CA LEU A 61 4.43 -4.18 -2.99
C LEU A 61 3.88 -2.82 -2.51
N GLY A 62 3.24 -2.78 -1.33
CA GLY A 62 2.67 -1.56 -0.76
C GLY A 62 1.39 -1.11 -1.48
N MET A 63 0.65 -2.03 -2.09
CA MET A 63 -0.64 -1.73 -2.72
C MET A 63 -1.77 -1.62 -1.69
N ILE A 64 -1.58 -2.19 -0.50
CA ILE A 64 -2.54 -2.10 0.60
C ILE A 64 -2.19 -0.90 1.47
N TYR A 65 -3.09 0.08 1.52
CA TYR A 65 -2.91 1.28 2.36
C TYR A 65 -3.45 1.08 3.76
N GLU A 66 -4.61 0.46 3.88
CA GLU A 66 -5.29 0.33 5.17
C GLU A 66 -6.13 -0.94 5.21
N VAL A 67 -6.13 -1.59 6.37
CA VAL A 67 -7.02 -2.72 6.69
C VAL A 67 -7.73 -2.38 7.99
N ILE A 68 -9.04 -2.14 7.88
CA ILE A 68 -9.94 -1.79 8.96
C ILE A 68 -10.76 -3.04 9.27
N VAL A 69 -10.80 -3.42 10.55
CA VAL A 69 -11.67 -4.49 11.04
C VAL A 69 -12.71 -3.85 11.94
N GLY A 70 -13.98 -3.94 11.54
CA GLY A 70 -15.13 -3.45 12.27
C GLY A 70 -15.49 -4.34 13.46
N THR A 71 -16.43 -3.87 14.28
CA THR A 71 -16.91 -4.58 15.47
C THR A 71 -17.76 -5.81 15.16
N GLU A 72 -18.33 -5.89 13.95
CA GLU A 72 -19.13 -7.02 13.47
C GLU A 72 -18.30 -8.00 12.61
N GLN A 73 -16.97 -7.92 12.71
CA GLN A 73 -16.04 -8.69 11.86
C GLN A 73 -16.18 -8.37 10.36
N ASP A 74 -16.67 -7.18 10.01
CA ASP A 74 -16.54 -6.62 8.67
C ASP A 74 -15.12 -6.13 8.44
N VAL A 75 -14.52 -6.52 7.32
CA VAL A 75 -13.19 -6.12 6.94
C VAL A 75 -13.27 -5.18 5.76
N GLU A 76 -12.78 -3.95 5.94
CA GLU A 76 -12.61 -2.98 4.86
C GLU A 76 -11.13 -2.84 4.53
N VAL A 77 -10.78 -3.10 3.27
CA VAL A 77 -9.42 -3.01 2.75
C VAL A 77 -9.35 -1.87 1.76
N LYS A 78 -8.54 -0.85 2.08
CA LYS A 78 -8.19 0.20 1.12
C LYS A 78 -6.94 -0.20 0.37
N MET A 79 -7.05 -0.29 -0.94
CA MET A 79 -5.94 -0.64 -1.80
C MET A 79 -5.88 0.25 -3.03
N THR A 80 -4.73 0.24 -3.69
CA THR A 80 -4.48 0.93 -4.94
C THR A 80 -3.94 -0.06 -5.97
N LEU A 81 -3.87 0.37 -7.22
CA LEU A 81 -3.29 -0.42 -8.31
C LEU A 81 -2.14 0.35 -8.95
N THR A 82 -1.17 -0.41 -9.45
CA THR A 82 -0.01 0.13 -10.18
C THR A 82 -0.41 0.84 -11.47
N SER A 83 -1.59 0.55 -12.03
CA SER A 83 -2.11 1.22 -13.23
C SER A 83 -3.65 1.21 -13.35
N PRO A 84 -4.28 2.35 -13.65
CA PRO A 84 -5.73 2.46 -13.87
C PRO A 84 -6.22 1.85 -15.19
N ALA A 85 -5.31 1.58 -16.12
CA ALA A 85 -5.65 1.13 -17.48
C ALA A 85 -5.45 -0.38 -17.70
N CYS A 86 -4.99 -1.14 -16.72
CA CYS A 86 -4.69 -2.56 -16.92
C CYS A 86 -6.00 -3.38 -16.80
N PRO A 87 -6.38 -4.24 -17.76
CA PRO A 87 -7.62 -5.02 -17.71
C PRO A 87 -7.69 -5.98 -16.49
N VAL A 88 -6.55 -6.29 -15.90
CA VAL A 88 -6.40 -7.07 -14.65
C VAL A 88 -6.90 -6.31 -13.41
N ALA A 89 -6.90 -4.97 -13.47
CA ALA A 89 -7.37 -4.08 -12.41
C ALA A 89 -8.81 -4.33 -11.97
N GLY A 90 -9.64 -4.88 -12.86
CA GLY A 90 -11.03 -5.23 -12.54
C GLY A 90 -11.19 -6.53 -11.76
N THR A 91 -10.22 -7.45 -11.87
CA THR A 91 -10.33 -8.81 -11.29
C THR A 91 -9.62 -8.91 -9.95
N LEU A 92 -8.49 -8.23 -9.79
CA LEU A 92 -7.67 -8.29 -8.57
C LEU A 92 -8.40 -7.81 -7.30
N PRO A 93 -9.10 -6.66 -7.25
CA PRO A 93 -9.86 -6.25 -6.07
C PRO A 93 -11.02 -7.23 -5.75
N GLY A 94 -11.64 -7.81 -6.78
CA GLY A 94 -12.66 -8.85 -6.60
C GLY A 94 -12.08 -10.14 -6.01
N GLU A 95 -10.90 -10.56 -6.47
CA GLU A 95 -10.19 -11.72 -5.92
C GLU A 95 -9.80 -11.47 -4.47
N VAL A 96 -9.24 -10.30 -4.15
CA VAL A 96 -8.93 -9.89 -2.78
C VAL A 96 -10.17 -9.94 -1.90
N GLN A 97 -11.28 -9.38 -2.36
CA GLN A 97 -12.54 -9.40 -1.61
C GLN A 97 -13.01 -10.82 -1.30
N VAL A 98 -12.99 -11.72 -2.29
CA VAL A 98 -13.39 -13.12 -2.12
C VAL A 98 -12.45 -13.84 -1.16
N LYS A 99 -11.13 -13.63 -1.29
CA LYS A 99 -10.10 -14.23 -0.45
C LYS A 99 -10.24 -13.77 1.01
N VAL A 100 -10.38 -12.46 1.24
CA VAL A 100 -10.58 -11.88 2.57
C VAL A 100 -11.91 -12.35 3.16
N GLY A 101 -12.97 -12.40 2.38
CA GLY A 101 -14.28 -12.93 2.82
C GLY A 101 -14.28 -14.44 3.08
N SER A 102 -13.28 -15.17 2.61
CA SER A 102 -13.11 -16.61 2.88
C SER A 102 -12.33 -16.88 4.17
N VAL A 103 -11.83 -15.85 4.86
CA VAL A 103 -11.13 -15.99 6.14
C VAL A 103 -12.14 -16.36 7.23
N GLU A 104 -11.83 -17.40 8.00
CA GLU A 104 -12.66 -17.80 9.14
C GLU A 104 -12.79 -16.65 10.15
N GLY A 105 -14.03 -16.27 10.42
CA GLY A 105 -14.36 -15.16 11.31
C GLY A 105 -14.57 -13.82 10.60
N VAL A 106 -14.46 -13.71 9.28
CA VAL A 106 -14.90 -12.51 8.53
C VAL A 106 -16.40 -12.61 8.23
N SER A 107 -17.16 -11.59 8.62
CA SER A 107 -18.60 -11.50 8.35
C SER A 107 -18.85 -10.94 6.94
N ALA A 108 -18.18 -9.85 6.60
CA ALA A 108 -18.18 -9.27 5.26
C ALA A 108 -16.81 -8.72 4.88
N ALA A 109 -16.47 -8.79 3.60
CA ALA A 109 -15.26 -8.19 3.06
C ALA A 109 -15.63 -7.10 2.06
N LYS A 110 -15.04 -5.92 2.21
CA LYS A 110 -15.18 -4.79 1.30
C LYS A 110 -13.80 -4.30 0.89
N VAL A 111 -13.61 -4.13 -0.40
CA VAL A 111 -12.36 -3.62 -0.96
C VAL A 111 -12.67 -2.28 -1.60
N ASP A 112 -12.01 -1.24 -1.11
CA ASP A 112 -12.11 0.13 -1.62
C ASP A 112 -10.85 0.43 -2.43
N LEU A 113 -11.05 0.69 -3.72
CA LEU A 113 -9.98 0.98 -4.65
C LEU A 113 -9.77 2.49 -4.73
N VAL A 114 -8.65 2.96 -4.18
CA VAL A 114 -8.28 4.37 -4.18
C VAL A 114 -7.15 4.63 -5.17
N TRP A 115 -7.25 5.75 -5.88
CA TRP A 115 -6.26 6.20 -6.87
C TRP A 115 -5.43 7.40 -6.38
N GLU A 116 -5.90 8.05 -5.31
CA GLU A 116 -5.25 9.19 -4.68
C GLU A 116 -4.94 8.84 -3.21
N PRO A 117 -3.67 8.92 -2.76
CA PRO A 117 -2.47 9.25 -3.54
C PRO A 117 -2.12 8.16 -4.58
N PRO A 118 -1.42 8.51 -5.68
CA PRO A 118 -0.97 7.51 -6.65
C PRO A 118 0.08 6.59 -6.00
N TRP A 119 0.02 5.30 -6.33
CA TRP A 119 1.04 4.36 -5.91
C TRP A 119 2.39 4.73 -6.55
N THR A 120 3.44 4.79 -5.74
CA THR A 120 4.82 4.95 -6.19
C THR A 120 5.66 3.75 -5.75
N PRO A 121 6.65 3.32 -6.55
CA PRO A 121 7.56 2.23 -6.19
C PRO A 121 8.39 2.54 -4.93
N GLU A 122 8.41 3.80 -4.47
CA GLU A 122 9.01 4.20 -3.19
C GLU A 122 8.28 3.60 -1.99
N LEU A 123 6.99 3.26 -2.12
CA LEU A 123 6.17 2.59 -1.10
C LEU A 123 6.47 1.09 -0.95
N MET A 124 7.24 0.50 -1.88
CA MET A 124 7.66 -0.89 -1.74
C MET A 124 8.60 -1.10 -0.56
N SER A 125 8.46 -2.25 0.11
CA SER A 125 9.41 -2.68 1.15
C SER A 125 10.83 -2.81 0.58
N GLU A 126 11.86 -2.51 1.38
CA GLU A 126 13.28 -2.67 0.99
C GLU A 126 13.62 -4.02 0.30
N PRO A 127 13.14 -5.18 0.79
CA PRO A 127 13.37 -6.46 0.09
C PRO A 127 12.72 -6.56 -1.28
N ALA A 128 11.60 -5.85 -1.52
CA ALA A 128 10.92 -5.83 -2.82
C ALA A 128 11.69 -4.95 -3.83
N LYS A 129 12.21 -3.80 -3.40
CA LYS A 129 13.08 -2.93 -4.21
C LYS A 129 14.36 -3.64 -4.67
N LEU A 130 14.97 -4.41 -3.77
CA LEU A 130 16.15 -5.24 -4.08
C LEU A 130 15.84 -6.32 -5.14
N LYS A 131 14.66 -6.94 -5.05
CA LYS A 131 14.19 -7.96 -6.01
C LYS A 131 13.98 -7.40 -7.42
N LEU A 132 13.58 -6.13 -7.54
CA LEU A 132 13.42 -5.46 -8.82
C LEU A 132 14.69 -4.74 -9.33
N ASN A 133 15.81 -4.83 -8.60
CA ASN A 133 17.08 -4.21 -8.98
C ASN A 133 16.97 -2.68 -9.21
N MET A 134 16.11 -1.99 -8.44
CA MET A 134 15.86 -0.55 -8.55
C MET A 134 16.74 0.27 -7.58
N MET A 135 18.07 0.17 -7.74
CA MET A 135 19.06 0.92 -6.95
C MET A 135 19.69 2.07 -7.74
#